data_AF-A0A182PVD7-F1
#
_entry.id   AF-A0A182PVD7-F1
#
_cell.length_a   1.000
_cell.length_b   1.000
_cell.length_c   1.000
_cell.angle_alpha   90.00
_cell.angle_beta   90.00
_cell.angle_gamma   90.00
#
_symmetry.space_group_name_H-M   'P 1'
#
loop_
_entity.id
_entity.type
_entity.pdbx_description
1 polymer ?
#
loop_
_entity_poly.entity_id
_entity_poly.type
_entity_poly.pdbx_seq_one_letter_code
_entity_poly.pdbx_strand_id
1 'polypeptide(L)'
;MAYLRPWNGKRNAGMLSFEKLTMDYLVADFKCTVFDCGFYTDSLPAINLHFQTHQNTGLSSVAQLRLWLECWCCKYVASSVSEVLKHICTVHRYCGYQCNLCCYRSRDSNSVIVHQRRYHPEHFDASKIICLHGRQKPYNSMDDDTITNEMRINVKPLQCSHCNMRRFTDLDEFVTHIEGHKKIYIECHICGQLTPTRGMIGHIKLHNMYLFQCIYCDYGTFATAAITEHVAEEHPERMLCYHTRCSRNNFPPFVRVLQKIDPKRFVVCPSKRTDVHIID
;
A
#
# COMPACT_ATOMS: atom_id res chain seq x y z
N MET A 1 10.35 17.54 -5.73
CA MET A 1 8.96 18.07 -5.78
C MET A 1 8.02 16.89 -5.55
N ALA A 2 7.36 16.82 -4.38
CA ALA A 2 6.40 15.74 -4.14
C ALA A 2 5.18 15.99 -5.03
N TYR A 3 4.97 15.13 -6.02
CA TYR A 3 3.80 15.20 -6.90
C TYR A 3 2.52 15.26 -6.06
N LEU A 4 1.67 16.22 -6.38
CA LEU A 4 0.36 16.40 -5.75
C LEU A 4 -0.51 15.22 -6.18
N ARG A 5 -1.00 14.44 -5.22
CA ARG A 5 -1.75 13.22 -5.52
C ARG A 5 -3.07 13.22 -4.75
N PRO A 6 -4.18 12.78 -5.35
CA PRO A 6 -5.49 12.83 -4.71
C PRO A 6 -5.57 12.07 -3.38
N TRP A 7 -4.72 11.04 -3.20
CA TRP A 7 -4.64 10.27 -1.97
C TRP A 7 -3.73 10.88 -0.91
N ASN A 8 -2.82 11.81 -1.23
CA ASN A 8 -1.84 12.32 -0.26
C ASN A 8 -2.29 13.59 0.49
N GLY A 9 -3.40 14.20 0.05
CA GLY A 9 -4.04 15.33 0.73
C GLY A 9 -3.15 16.54 1.01
N LYS A 10 -1.96 16.63 0.39
CA LYS A 10 -1.04 17.74 0.62
C LYS A 10 -1.62 19.01 0.02
N ARG A 11 -1.85 20.00 0.89
CA ARG A 11 -2.29 21.35 0.56
C ARG A 11 -1.19 22.04 -0.25
N ASN A 12 -1.50 22.34 -1.51
CA ASN A 12 -1.01 23.44 -2.36
C ASN A 12 -0.83 22.99 -3.82
N ALA A 13 -1.65 23.56 -4.71
CA ALA A 13 -1.61 23.53 -6.18
C ALA A 13 -2.46 22.48 -6.95
N GLY A 14 -3.79 22.54 -6.80
CA GLY A 14 -4.67 22.27 -7.97
C GLY A 14 -5.31 20.89 -8.11
N MET A 15 -5.75 20.24 -7.03
CA MET A 15 -6.72 19.13 -7.10
C MET A 15 -7.92 19.35 -6.17
N LEU A 16 -9.03 18.63 -6.43
CA LEU A 16 -10.39 18.72 -5.85
C LEU A 16 -10.57 19.72 -4.68
N SER A 17 -11.41 20.74 -4.85
CA SER A 17 -11.74 21.67 -3.75
C SER A 17 -12.17 20.89 -2.51
N PHE A 18 -11.69 21.28 -1.33
CA PHE A 18 -12.01 20.61 -0.06
C PHE A 18 -13.52 20.51 0.18
N GLU A 19 -14.28 21.49 -0.32
CA GLU A 19 -15.74 21.51 -0.28
C GLU A 19 -16.39 20.33 -1.01
N LYS A 20 -15.68 19.70 -1.96
CA LYS A 20 -16.14 18.54 -2.70
C LYS A 20 -15.81 17.21 -2.00
N LEU A 21 -14.97 17.21 -0.94
CA LEU A 21 -14.66 16.01 -0.13
C LEU A 21 -15.75 15.74 0.91
N THR A 22 -17.00 15.66 0.46
CA THR A 22 -18.12 15.30 1.33
C THR A 22 -18.06 13.83 1.73
N MET A 23 -18.80 13.44 2.76
CA MET A 23 -18.91 12.04 3.15
C MET A 23 -19.43 11.18 1.99
N ASP A 24 -20.46 11.64 1.27
CA ASP A 24 -21.02 10.94 0.11
C ASP A 24 -19.98 10.75 -1.00
N TYR A 25 -19.20 11.80 -1.29
CA TYR A 25 -18.10 11.72 -2.24
C TYR A 25 -17.07 10.66 -1.80
N LEU A 26 -16.63 10.65 -0.54
CA LEU A 26 -15.61 9.71 -0.05
C LEU A 26 -16.07 8.25 -0.02
N VAL A 27 -17.33 7.99 0.30
CA VAL A 27 -17.88 6.63 0.35
C VAL A 27 -18.25 6.07 -1.01
N ALA A 28 -18.46 6.93 -2.02
CA ALA A 28 -18.79 6.51 -3.38
C ALA A 28 -17.78 5.49 -3.94
N ASP A 29 -18.29 4.59 -4.76
CA ASP A 29 -17.47 3.56 -5.40
C ASP A 29 -16.57 4.13 -6.49
N PHE A 30 -17.05 5.16 -7.21
CA PHE A 30 -16.33 5.85 -8.26
C PHE A 30 -16.34 7.37 -8.04
N LYS A 31 -15.20 8.01 -8.31
CA LYS A 31 -14.98 9.43 -8.04
C LYS A 31 -14.14 10.04 -9.15
N CYS A 32 -14.45 11.29 -9.50
CA CYS A 32 -13.59 12.11 -10.33
C CYS A 32 -12.72 12.99 -9.43
N THR A 33 -11.40 12.91 -9.62
CA THR A 33 -10.40 13.69 -8.89
C THR A 33 -9.88 14.90 -9.67
N VAL A 34 -10.41 15.11 -10.89
CA VAL A 34 -10.12 16.31 -11.69
C VAL A 34 -10.49 17.55 -10.88
N PHE A 35 -9.63 18.57 -10.95
CA PHE A 35 -9.84 19.83 -10.26
C PHE A 35 -11.23 20.40 -10.57
N ASP A 36 -11.94 20.79 -9.52
CA ASP A 36 -13.29 21.39 -9.54
C ASP A 36 -14.43 20.55 -10.16
N CYS A 37 -14.20 19.27 -10.48
CA CYS A 37 -15.27 18.44 -11.02
C CYS A 37 -16.24 17.93 -9.94
N GLY A 38 -15.72 17.39 -8.83
CA GLY A 38 -16.57 16.90 -7.73
C GLY A 38 -17.50 15.74 -8.06
N PHE A 39 -17.47 15.19 -9.29
CA PHE A 39 -18.39 14.13 -9.70
C PHE A 39 -18.09 12.82 -8.97
N TYR A 40 -19.12 12.14 -8.48
CA TYR A 40 -19.03 10.82 -7.88
C TYR A 40 -20.27 10.01 -8.22
N THR A 41 -20.14 8.69 -8.21
CA THR A 41 -21.25 7.77 -8.48
C THR A 41 -20.90 6.37 -8.00
N ASP A 42 -21.93 5.55 -7.81
CA ASP A 42 -21.77 4.11 -7.58
C ASP A 42 -21.96 3.28 -8.86
N SER A 43 -22.31 3.93 -9.96
CA SER A 43 -22.56 3.29 -11.25
C SER A 43 -21.32 3.33 -12.13
N LEU A 44 -20.78 2.14 -12.45
CA LEU A 44 -19.67 1.99 -13.40
C LEU A 44 -19.99 2.58 -14.79
N PRO A 45 -21.20 2.37 -15.36
CA PRO A 45 -21.61 3.06 -16.59
C PRO A 45 -21.58 4.59 -16.46
N ALA A 46 -22.06 5.14 -15.34
CA ALA A 46 -22.14 6.59 -15.14
C ALA A 46 -20.75 7.24 -15.03
N ILE A 47 -19.80 6.63 -14.31
CA ILE A 47 -18.44 7.18 -14.23
C ILE A 47 -17.71 7.08 -15.58
N ASN A 48 -17.96 6.02 -16.35
CA ASN A 48 -17.37 5.86 -17.68
C ASN A 48 -17.85 6.97 -18.61
N LEU A 49 -19.17 7.20 -18.69
CA LEU A 49 -19.74 8.30 -19.46
C LEU A 49 -19.21 9.65 -18.98
N HIS A 50 -19.09 9.86 -17.67
CA HIS A 50 -18.53 11.08 -17.12
C HIS A 50 -17.07 11.31 -17.57
N PHE A 51 -16.19 10.31 -17.51
CA PHE A 51 -14.80 10.45 -17.95
C PHE A 51 -14.66 10.72 -19.47
N GLN A 52 -15.63 10.31 -20.29
CA GLN A 52 -15.66 10.68 -21.71
C GLN A 52 -15.87 12.19 -21.90
N THR A 53 -16.55 12.88 -20.97
CA THR A 53 -16.72 14.34 -21.05
C THR A 53 -15.38 15.09 -20.92
N HIS A 54 -14.46 14.58 -20.10
CA HIS A 54 -13.08 15.11 -20.00
C HIS A 54 -12.24 14.86 -21.25
N GLN A 55 -12.48 13.76 -21.97
CA GLN A 55 -11.81 13.49 -23.24
C GLN A 55 -12.25 14.48 -24.34
N ASN A 56 -13.54 14.84 -24.34
CA ASN A 56 -14.14 15.67 -25.38
C ASN A 56 -13.97 17.18 -25.15
N THR A 57 -13.79 17.62 -23.91
CA THR A 57 -13.78 19.06 -23.55
C THR A 57 -12.43 19.74 -23.77
N GLY A 58 -11.36 19.00 -24.11
CA GLY A 58 -10.08 19.57 -24.55
C GLY A 58 -9.56 20.73 -23.67
N LEU A 59 -9.79 20.66 -22.35
CA LEU A 59 -9.57 21.78 -21.41
C LEU A 59 -8.16 22.37 -21.57
N SER A 60 -8.13 23.48 -22.29
CA SER A 60 -6.97 24.24 -22.70
C SER A 60 -6.71 25.32 -21.66
N SER A 61 -5.85 25.02 -20.68
CA SER A 61 -4.96 25.97 -19.99
C SER A 61 -4.17 25.32 -18.82
N VAL A 62 -4.64 24.19 -18.29
CA VAL A 62 -3.89 23.30 -17.35
C VAL A 62 -3.61 21.93 -18.03
N ALA A 63 -3.46 21.99 -19.36
CA ALA A 63 -3.83 20.99 -20.37
C ALA A 63 -2.84 19.86 -20.67
N GLN A 64 -2.13 19.30 -19.68
CA GLN A 64 -1.23 18.15 -19.95
C GLN A 64 -1.37 16.94 -19.04
N LEU A 65 -2.12 17.04 -17.93
CA LEU A 65 -2.27 15.92 -17.00
C LEU A 65 -3.64 15.26 -17.19
N ARG A 66 -3.65 14.01 -17.69
CA ARG A 66 -4.86 13.17 -17.81
C ARG A 66 -5.30 12.67 -16.43
N LEU A 67 -5.65 13.59 -15.53
CA LEU A 67 -5.88 13.32 -14.10
C LEU A 67 -7.03 12.33 -13.85
N TRP A 68 -8.03 12.27 -14.72
CA TRP A 68 -9.12 11.28 -14.62
C TRP A 68 -8.67 9.85 -14.96
N LEU A 69 -7.45 9.66 -15.47
CA LEU A 69 -6.82 8.36 -15.68
C LEU A 69 -5.88 7.96 -14.52
N GLU A 70 -5.69 8.84 -13.54
CA GLU A 70 -4.96 8.50 -12.32
C GLU A 70 -5.90 7.78 -11.34
N CYS A 71 -5.43 6.69 -10.75
CA CYS A 71 -6.13 6.05 -9.65
C CYS A 71 -6.18 7.00 -8.45
N TRP A 72 -7.33 7.16 -7.83
CA TRP A 72 -7.46 8.00 -6.63
C TRP A 72 -6.96 7.33 -5.34
N CYS A 73 -6.68 6.02 -5.37
CA CYS A 73 -6.21 5.25 -4.21
C CYS A 73 -4.69 5.03 -4.21
N CYS A 74 -4.04 5.01 -5.38
CA CYS A 74 -2.64 4.59 -5.51
C CYS A 74 -1.95 5.29 -6.70
N LYS A 75 -0.66 5.01 -6.89
CA LYS A 75 0.21 5.63 -7.92
C LYS A 75 -0.08 5.21 -9.37
N TYR A 76 -1.03 4.31 -9.60
CA TYR A 76 -1.34 3.81 -10.93
C TYR A 76 -1.95 4.90 -11.84
N VAL A 77 -1.42 5.01 -13.06
CA VAL A 77 -1.93 5.89 -14.12
C VAL A 77 -2.20 5.05 -15.35
N ALA A 78 -3.43 5.07 -15.83
CA ALA A 78 -3.86 4.29 -16.98
C ALA A 78 -3.63 5.02 -18.31
N SER A 79 -3.59 4.27 -19.41
CA SER A 79 -3.60 4.86 -20.75
C SER A 79 -5.02 5.17 -21.25
N SER A 80 -6.03 4.52 -20.66
CA SER A 80 -7.45 4.67 -21.04
C SER A 80 -8.42 4.61 -19.86
N VAL A 81 -9.66 5.09 -20.10
CA VAL A 81 -10.76 5.04 -19.11
C VAL A 81 -11.11 3.61 -18.72
N SER A 82 -11.11 2.68 -19.68
CA SER A 82 -11.38 1.27 -19.41
C SER A 82 -10.34 0.67 -18.46
N GLU A 83 -9.07 0.99 -18.66
CA GLU A 83 -7.97 0.49 -17.83
C GLU A 83 -8.02 1.01 -16.40
N VAL A 84 -8.22 2.33 -16.18
CA VAL A 84 -8.29 2.88 -14.81
C VAL A 84 -9.48 2.28 -14.05
N LEU A 85 -10.66 2.19 -14.70
CA LEU A 85 -11.85 1.63 -14.08
C LEU A 85 -11.69 0.14 -13.78
N LYS A 86 -11.10 -0.64 -14.71
CA LYS A 86 -10.77 -2.05 -14.48
C LYS A 86 -9.83 -2.18 -13.29
N HIS A 87 -8.75 -1.39 -13.23
CA HIS A 87 -7.81 -1.38 -12.12
C HIS A 87 -8.50 -1.12 -10.78
N ILE A 88 -9.34 -0.09 -10.69
CA ILE A 88 -10.10 0.22 -9.46
C ILE A 88 -11.00 -0.94 -9.04
N CYS A 89 -11.71 -1.54 -9.99
CA CYS A 89 -12.65 -2.63 -9.75
C CYS A 89 -11.99 -3.95 -9.36
N THR A 90 -10.73 -4.18 -9.78
CA THR A 90 -10.00 -5.43 -9.50
C THR A 90 -9.01 -5.27 -8.35
N VAL A 91 -8.10 -4.31 -8.45
CA VAL A 91 -7.02 -4.07 -7.49
C VAL A 91 -7.60 -3.51 -6.19
N HIS A 92 -8.46 -2.49 -6.27
CA HIS A 92 -9.03 -1.85 -5.08
C HIS A 92 -10.41 -2.40 -4.65
N ARG A 93 -10.80 -3.58 -5.17
CA ARG A 93 -12.08 -4.22 -4.84
C ARG A 93 -12.31 -4.34 -3.34
N TYR A 94 -11.29 -4.82 -2.63
CA TYR A 94 -11.37 -5.11 -1.20
C TYR A 94 -10.81 -3.99 -0.31
N CYS A 95 -10.58 -2.79 -0.86
CA CYS A 95 -10.14 -1.65 -0.06
C CYS A 95 -11.34 -1.10 0.74
N GLY A 96 -11.60 -1.69 1.91
CA GLY A 96 -12.76 -1.40 2.75
C GLY A 96 -12.58 -0.27 3.76
N TYR A 97 -11.39 0.32 3.87
CA TYR A 97 -11.08 1.37 4.85
C TYR A 97 -10.68 2.65 4.13
N GLN A 98 -11.40 3.74 4.40
CA GLN A 98 -11.27 5.02 3.71
C GLN A 98 -10.81 6.10 4.70
N CYS A 99 -9.81 6.90 4.31
CA CYS A 99 -9.43 8.09 5.07
C CYS A 99 -10.56 9.13 4.97
N ASN A 100 -10.92 9.77 6.08
CA ASN A 100 -11.94 10.83 6.09
C ASN A 100 -11.44 12.21 5.62
N LEU A 101 -10.15 12.35 5.27
CA LEU A 101 -9.53 13.62 4.91
C LEU A 101 -9.08 13.68 3.44
N CYS A 102 -9.07 12.56 2.72
CA CYS A 102 -8.66 12.48 1.32
C CYS A 102 -9.18 11.19 0.66
N CYS A 103 -8.87 10.97 -0.61
CA CYS A 103 -9.31 9.80 -1.37
C CYS A 103 -8.54 8.50 -1.06
N TYR A 104 -7.56 8.50 -0.14
CA TYR A 104 -6.81 7.30 0.21
C TYR A 104 -7.71 6.20 0.78
N ARG A 105 -7.60 5.01 0.23
CA ARG A 105 -8.39 3.84 0.60
C ARG A 105 -7.48 2.62 0.65
N SER A 106 -7.66 1.76 1.64
CA SER A 106 -6.85 0.56 1.83
C SER A 106 -7.67 -0.67 2.24
N ARG A 107 -7.09 -1.85 1.99
CA ARG A 107 -7.55 -3.14 2.51
C ARG A 107 -7.33 -3.28 4.02
N ASP A 108 -6.39 -2.53 4.60
CA ASP A 108 -6.06 -2.61 6.02
C ASP A 108 -6.30 -1.26 6.71
N SER A 109 -6.98 -1.28 7.86
CA SER A 109 -7.17 -0.09 8.67
C SER A 109 -5.84 0.47 9.21
N ASN A 110 -4.84 -0.38 9.44
CA ASN A 110 -3.52 0.05 9.90
C ASN A 110 -2.78 0.85 8.83
N SER A 111 -2.98 0.54 7.55
CA SER A 111 -2.43 1.34 6.45
C SER A 111 -3.05 2.74 6.41
N VAL A 112 -4.34 2.88 6.74
CA VAL A 112 -5.00 4.20 6.88
C VAL A 112 -4.40 4.99 8.05
N ILE A 113 -4.05 4.33 9.17
CA ILE A 113 -3.36 4.98 10.30
C ILE A 113 -1.98 5.49 9.90
N VAL A 114 -1.19 4.66 9.22
CA VAL A 114 0.13 5.06 8.72
C VAL A 114 0.00 6.23 7.76
N HIS A 115 -0.95 6.16 6.82
CA HIS A 115 -1.28 7.24 5.90
C HIS A 115 -1.63 8.54 6.63
N GLN A 116 -2.57 8.50 7.58
CA GLN A 116 -3.01 9.68 8.33
C GLN A 116 -1.87 10.31 9.13
N ARG A 117 -1.00 9.51 9.74
CA ARG A 117 0.16 10.02 10.48
C ARG A 117 1.13 10.77 9.56
N ARG A 118 1.32 10.26 8.35
CA ARG A 118 2.27 10.80 7.39
C ARG A 118 1.76 12.03 6.64
N TYR A 119 0.49 12.00 6.23
CA TYR A 119 -0.10 12.99 5.34
C TYR A 119 -1.06 13.96 6.02
N HIS A 120 -1.56 13.62 7.20
CA HIS A 120 -2.47 14.45 7.98
C HIS A 120 -2.02 14.63 9.44
N PRO A 121 -0.74 14.93 9.72
CA PRO A 121 -0.22 14.96 11.10
C PRO A 121 -0.96 15.97 11.98
N GLU A 122 -1.32 17.14 11.44
CA GLU A 122 -2.04 18.20 12.16
C GLU A 122 -3.47 17.80 12.56
N HIS A 123 -4.06 16.82 11.88
CA HIS A 123 -5.45 16.38 12.11
C HIS A 123 -5.51 14.92 12.60
N PHE A 124 -4.36 14.31 12.93
CA PHE A 124 -4.26 12.88 13.17
C PHE A 124 -5.20 12.40 14.29
N ASP A 125 -5.22 13.09 15.42
CA ASP A 125 -6.01 12.70 16.60
C ASP A 125 -7.53 12.79 16.35
N ALA A 126 -7.96 13.77 15.55
CA ALA A 126 -9.36 13.94 15.17
C ALA A 126 -9.79 13.06 13.99
N SER A 127 -8.83 12.56 13.20
CA SER A 127 -9.09 11.83 11.96
C SER A 127 -9.77 10.48 12.19
N LYS A 128 -10.66 10.14 11.27
CA LYS A 128 -11.53 8.96 11.30
C LYS A 128 -11.21 8.01 10.14
N ILE A 129 -11.47 6.74 10.36
CA ILE A 129 -11.43 5.68 9.36
C ILE A 129 -12.88 5.34 9.03
N ILE A 130 -13.28 5.57 7.78
CA ILE A 130 -14.61 5.24 7.31
C ILE A 130 -14.63 3.77 6.86
N CYS A 131 -15.52 2.97 7.44
CA CYS A 131 -15.69 1.55 7.11
C CYS A 131 -16.70 1.37 5.97
N LEU A 132 -16.25 0.80 4.87
CA LEU A 132 -17.05 0.48 3.69
C LEU A 132 -17.40 -1.01 3.70
N HIS A 133 -18.44 -1.40 4.44
CA HIS A 133 -18.80 -2.80 4.68
C HIS A 133 -18.90 -3.65 3.40
N GLY A 134 -19.48 -3.14 2.32
CA GLY A 134 -19.57 -3.85 1.04
C GLY A 134 -18.24 -4.15 0.34
N ARG A 135 -17.13 -3.56 0.82
CA ARG A 135 -15.77 -3.75 0.30
C ARG A 135 -14.84 -4.43 1.30
N GLN A 136 -15.27 -4.65 2.55
CA GLN A 136 -14.45 -5.33 3.54
C GLN A 136 -14.43 -6.83 3.23
N LYS A 137 -13.23 -7.38 3.02
CA LYS A 137 -13.01 -8.83 3.03
C LYS A 137 -12.36 -9.20 4.37
N PRO A 138 -13.06 -9.95 5.25
CA PRO A 138 -12.50 -10.45 6.49
C PRO A 138 -11.23 -11.26 6.23
N TYR A 139 -10.27 -11.17 7.15
CA TYR A 139 -9.09 -12.02 7.13
C TYR A 139 -9.48 -13.47 7.46
N ASN A 140 -8.92 -14.42 6.74
CA ASN A 140 -9.10 -15.85 6.96
C ASN A 140 -7.80 -16.62 6.64
N SER A 141 -7.82 -17.94 6.84
CA SER A 141 -6.67 -18.83 6.61
C SER A 141 -6.16 -18.82 5.17
N MET A 142 -7.01 -18.58 4.16
CA MET A 142 -6.53 -18.46 2.77
C MET A 142 -5.67 -17.22 2.56
N ASP A 143 -5.91 -16.15 3.33
CA ASP A 143 -5.04 -14.97 3.30
C ASP A 143 -3.66 -15.30 3.87
N ASP A 144 -3.53 -16.21 4.85
CA ASP A 144 -2.23 -16.68 5.36
C ASP A 144 -1.42 -17.42 4.32
N ASP A 145 -2.05 -18.34 3.58
CA ASP A 145 -1.38 -19.08 2.50
C ASP A 145 -0.91 -18.11 1.40
N THR A 146 -1.76 -17.15 1.05
CA THR A 146 -1.44 -16.11 0.08
C THR A 146 -0.25 -15.27 0.55
N ILE A 147 -0.28 -14.77 1.78
CA ILE A 147 0.78 -13.95 2.38
C ILE A 147 2.10 -14.74 2.46
N THR A 148 2.04 -16.00 2.86
CA THR A 148 3.21 -16.88 2.95
C THR A 148 3.82 -17.13 1.57
N ASN A 149 2.98 -17.32 0.54
CA ASN A 149 3.46 -17.50 -0.82
C ASN A 149 4.09 -16.22 -1.39
N GLU A 150 3.47 -15.05 -1.17
CA GLU A 150 4.02 -13.74 -1.56
C GLU A 150 5.38 -13.50 -0.90
N MET A 151 5.50 -13.81 0.39
CA MET A 151 6.78 -13.77 1.10
C MET A 151 7.81 -14.69 0.44
N ARG A 152 7.45 -15.94 0.11
CA ARG A 152 8.39 -16.88 -0.54
C ARG A 152 8.88 -16.38 -1.90
N ILE A 153 8.03 -15.69 -2.65
CA ILE A 153 8.34 -15.16 -3.98
C ILE A 153 9.24 -13.92 -3.87
N ASN A 154 8.91 -12.99 -2.96
CA ASN A 154 9.54 -11.67 -2.92
C ASN A 154 10.70 -11.55 -1.91
N VAL A 155 10.78 -12.43 -0.91
CA VAL A 155 11.83 -12.38 0.12
C VAL A 155 12.98 -13.32 -0.21
N LYS A 156 14.15 -12.73 -0.50
CA LYS A 156 15.38 -13.48 -0.79
C LYS A 156 15.91 -14.20 0.47
N PRO A 157 16.29 -15.48 0.39
CA PRO A 157 16.90 -16.18 1.53
C PRO A 157 18.32 -15.67 1.77
N LEU A 158 18.77 -15.62 3.03
CA LEU A 158 20.20 -15.47 3.33
C LEU A 158 20.87 -16.83 3.19
N GLN A 159 21.98 -16.91 2.45
CA GLN A 159 22.69 -18.17 2.28
C GLN A 159 24.21 -18.10 2.41
N CYS A 160 24.78 -19.10 3.08
CA CYS A 160 26.22 -19.35 3.09
C CYS A 160 26.63 -20.15 1.85
N SER A 161 27.68 -19.67 1.16
CA SER A 161 28.28 -20.32 -0.03
C SER A 161 29.35 -21.37 0.31
N HIS A 162 29.75 -21.51 1.58
CA HIS A 162 30.92 -22.30 2.00
C HIS A 162 30.61 -23.59 2.74
N CYS A 163 29.35 -23.85 3.11
CA CYS A 163 29.01 -25.06 3.86
C CYS A 163 27.59 -25.58 3.56
N ASN A 164 27.26 -26.73 4.17
CA ASN A 164 25.95 -27.38 4.03
C ASN A 164 24.87 -26.76 4.93
N MET A 165 25.24 -26.00 5.96
CA MET A 165 24.31 -25.12 6.68
C MET A 165 24.03 -23.88 5.84
N ARG A 166 23.10 -24.03 4.90
CA ARG A 166 22.98 -23.07 3.80
C ARG A 166 22.08 -21.89 4.10
N ARG A 167 20.98 -22.01 4.84
CA ARG A 167 19.93 -20.98 4.86
C ARG A 167 19.74 -20.36 6.23
N PHE A 168 19.60 -19.04 6.25
CA PHE A 168 19.37 -18.24 7.45
C PHE A 168 18.17 -17.33 7.21
N THR A 169 17.39 -17.12 8.26
CA THR A 169 16.29 -16.15 8.28
C THR A 169 16.68 -14.89 9.04
N ASP A 170 17.60 -15.00 10.01
CA ASP A 170 18.09 -13.92 10.85
C ASP A 170 19.46 -13.40 10.38
N LEU A 171 19.64 -12.07 10.44
CA LEU A 171 20.88 -11.42 10.01
C LEU A 171 22.04 -11.64 10.99
N ASP A 172 21.78 -11.61 12.30
CA ASP A 172 22.79 -11.80 13.34
C ASP A 172 23.30 -13.25 13.33
N GLU A 173 22.40 -14.23 13.18
CA GLU A 173 22.72 -15.65 13.01
C GLU A 173 23.57 -15.88 11.76
N PHE A 174 23.19 -15.26 10.63
CA PHE A 174 23.96 -15.35 9.40
C PHE A 174 25.37 -14.76 9.56
N VAL A 175 25.50 -13.58 10.16
CA VAL A 175 26.79 -12.91 10.39
C VAL A 175 27.67 -13.74 11.32
N THR A 176 27.12 -14.17 12.46
CA THR A 176 27.84 -15.01 13.43
C THR A 176 28.33 -16.30 12.78
N HIS A 177 27.49 -16.92 11.94
CA HIS A 177 27.86 -18.10 11.18
C HIS A 177 29.03 -17.85 10.22
N ILE A 178 28.95 -16.79 9.38
CA ILE A 178 30.01 -16.54 8.39
C ILE A 178 31.32 -16.13 9.04
N GLU A 179 31.28 -15.43 10.17
CA GLU A 179 32.46 -15.12 10.99
C GLU A 179 33.10 -16.37 11.58
N GLY A 180 32.30 -17.39 11.90
CA GLY A 180 32.76 -18.70 12.40
C GLY A 180 33.68 -19.46 11.42
N HIS A 181 33.59 -19.20 10.11
CA HIS A 181 34.53 -19.75 9.13
C HIS A 181 35.95 -19.18 9.27
N LYS A 182 36.14 -18.11 10.04
CA LYS A 182 37.42 -17.41 10.23
C LYS A 182 38.09 -16.97 8.92
N LYS A 183 37.29 -16.73 7.87
CA LYS A 183 37.75 -16.20 6.58
C LYS A 183 37.70 -14.68 6.57
N ILE A 184 38.72 -14.04 6.00
CA ILE A 184 38.76 -12.58 5.82
C ILE A 184 37.74 -12.14 4.76
N TYR A 185 37.62 -12.92 3.69
CA TYR A 185 36.67 -12.70 2.61
C TYR A 185 35.77 -13.93 2.43
N ILE A 186 34.52 -13.68 2.10
CA ILE A 186 33.53 -14.72 1.79
C ILE A 186 32.75 -14.33 0.54
N GLU A 187 32.41 -15.32 -0.27
CA GLU A 187 31.69 -15.14 -1.52
C GLU A 187 30.19 -14.87 -1.27
N CYS A 188 29.63 -13.82 -1.86
CA CYS A 188 28.20 -13.58 -1.84
C CYS A 188 27.45 -14.65 -2.66
N HIS A 189 26.46 -15.32 -2.08
CA HIS A 189 25.70 -16.35 -2.80
C HIS A 189 24.81 -15.81 -3.94
N ILE A 190 24.57 -14.50 -3.99
CA ILE A 190 23.72 -13.86 -5.01
C ILE A 190 24.52 -13.53 -6.26
N CYS A 191 25.69 -12.91 -6.09
CA CYS A 191 26.48 -12.38 -7.20
C CYS A 191 27.88 -12.99 -7.35
N GLY A 192 28.31 -13.87 -6.44
CA GLY A 192 29.64 -14.48 -6.47
C GLY A 192 30.78 -13.53 -6.08
N GLN A 193 30.48 -12.30 -5.66
CA GLN A 193 31.53 -11.35 -5.28
C GLN A 193 32.17 -11.72 -3.94
N LEU A 194 33.51 -11.83 -3.92
CA LEU A 194 34.32 -11.90 -2.71
C LEU A 194 34.19 -10.59 -1.92
N THR A 195 33.62 -10.68 -0.72
CA THR A 195 33.31 -9.55 0.15
C THR A 195 33.98 -9.74 1.51
N PRO A 196 34.55 -8.68 2.14
CA PRO A 196 35.04 -8.78 3.50
C PRO A 196 33.94 -9.31 4.43
N THR A 197 34.25 -10.30 5.28
CA THR A 197 33.24 -10.97 6.13
C THR A 197 32.47 -9.97 7.00
N ARG A 198 33.18 -9.02 7.64
CA ARG A 198 32.58 -7.94 8.44
C ARG A 198 31.77 -6.93 7.62
N GLY A 199 32.00 -6.86 6.31
CA GLY A 199 31.31 -5.99 5.36
C GLY A 199 30.10 -6.64 4.69
N MET A 200 29.82 -7.93 4.95
CA MET A 200 28.78 -8.67 4.23
C MET A 200 27.38 -8.06 4.38
N ILE A 201 27.03 -7.56 5.58
CA ILE A 201 25.76 -6.84 5.80
C ILE A 201 25.67 -5.58 4.94
N GLY A 202 26.77 -4.85 4.76
CA GLY A 202 26.83 -3.70 3.87
C GLY A 202 26.62 -4.11 2.41
N HIS A 203 27.26 -5.19 1.99
CA HIS A 203 27.18 -5.71 0.62
C HIS A 203 25.79 -6.21 0.24
N ILE A 204 25.12 -7.02 1.07
CA ILE A 204 23.82 -7.59 0.72
C ILE A 204 22.70 -6.55 0.58
N LYS A 205 22.90 -5.32 1.07
CA LYS A 205 22.00 -4.18 0.79
C LYS A 205 21.93 -3.86 -0.70
N LEU A 206 23.01 -4.11 -1.45
CA LEU A 206 23.05 -3.95 -2.91
C LEU A 206 22.10 -4.93 -3.62
N HIS A 207 21.73 -6.03 -2.95
CA HIS A 207 20.75 -7.01 -3.43
C HIS A 207 19.34 -6.78 -2.89
N ASN A 208 19.13 -5.61 -2.27
CA ASN A 208 17.93 -5.23 -1.53
C ASN A 208 17.60 -6.15 -0.34
N MET A 209 18.59 -6.72 0.33
CA MET A 209 18.36 -7.55 1.52
C MET A 209 18.58 -6.73 2.78
N TYR A 210 17.48 -6.37 3.45
CA TYR A 210 17.47 -5.52 4.63
C TYR A 210 16.82 -6.23 5.82
N LEU A 211 16.91 -5.63 7.01
CA LEU A 211 16.28 -6.15 8.24
C LEU A 211 14.76 -6.30 8.09
N PHE A 212 14.10 -5.32 7.46
CA PHE A 212 12.70 -5.38 7.09
C PHE A 212 12.57 -5.44 5.57
N GLN A 213 11.80 -6.41 5.08
CA GLN A 213 11.59 -6.63 3.65
C GLN A 213 10.10 -6.60 3.34
N CYS A 214 9.71 -5.92 2.27
CA CYS A 214 8.36 -6.02 1.76
C CYS A 214 8.12 -7.45 1.28
N ILE A 215 6.94 -8.00 1.57
CA ILE A 215 6.56 -9.33 1.07
C ILE A 215 5.84 -9.26 -0.27
N TYR A 216 5.58 -8.06 -0.79
CA TYR A 216 4.83 -7.82 -2.03
C TYR A 216 5.71 -7.31 -3.18
N CYS A 217 6.95 -6.92 -2.90
CA CYS A 217 7.95 -6.48 -3.89
C CYS A 217 9.38 -6.54 -3.32
N ASP A 218 10.37 -6.16 -4.12
CA ASP A 218 11.80 -6.17 -3.76
C ASP A 218 12.26 -5.10 -2.75
N TYR A 219 11.37 -4.22 -2.25
CA TYR A 219 11.75 -3.14 -1.34
C TYR A 219 12.22 -3.66 0.03
N GLY A 220 13.23 -3.01 0.62
CA GLY A 220 13.68 -3.29 1.97
C GLY A 220 14.29 -2.07 2.68
N THR A 221 14.33 -2.11 4.01
CA THR A 221 14.81 -1.03 4.86
C THR A 221 15.23 -1.53 6.26
N PHE A 222 15.97 -0.72 7.01
CA PHE A 222 16.29 -0.98 8.43
C PHE A 222 15.33 -0.27 9.40
N ALA A 223 14.39 0.52 8.91
CA ALA A 223 13.45 1.27 9.75
C ALA A 223 12.04 0.70 9.66
N THR A 224 11.44 0.38 10.81
CA THR A 224 10.05 -0.09 10.91
C THR A 224 9.06 0.91 10.33
N ALA A 225 9.25 2.20 10.61
CA ALA A 225 8.42 3.27 10.05
C ALA A 225 8.44 3.24 8.50
N ALA A 226 9.63 3.17 7.91
CA ALA A 226 9.80 3.19 6.46
C ALA A 226 9.14 1.97 5.77
N ILE A 227 9.22 0.77 6.36
CA ILE A 227 8.56 -0.41 5.75
C ILE A 227 7.04 -0.32 5.84
N THR A 228 6.51 0.19 6.96
CA THR A 228 5.06 0.37 7.11
C THR A 228 4.52 1.46 6.19
N GLU A 229 5.25 2.56 6.02
CA GLU A 229 4.90 3.63 5.06
C GLU A 229 4.94 3.11 3.63
N HIS A 230 5.97 2.35 3.26
CA HIS A 230 6.09 1.75 1.94
C HIS A 230 4.88 0.86 1.60
N VAL A 231 4.51 -0.07 2.49
CA VAL A 231 3.38 -0.98 2.24
C VAL A 231 2.06 -0.21 2.16
N ALA A 232 1.85 0.79 3.02
CA ALA A 232 0.65 1.62 2.96
C ALA A 232 0.54 2.43 1.66
N GLU A 233 1.65 2.93 1.11
CA GLU A 233 1.64 3.77 -0.10
C GLU A 233 1.67 2.98 -1.42
N GLU A 234 2.46 1.91 -1.49
CA GLU A 234 2.69 1.14 -2.72
C GLU A 234 1.74 -0.05 -2.85
N HIS A 235 1.21 -0.54 -1.72
CA HIS A 235 0.35 -1.74 -1.66
C HIS A 235 -0.94 -1.52 -0.86
N PRO A 236 -1.69 -0.41 -1.08
CA PRO A 236 -2.89 -0.12 -0.30
C PRO A 236 -3.96 -1.21 -0.43
N GLU A 237 -3.96 -2.03 -1.50
CA GLU A 237 -4.85 -3.17 -1.69
C GLU A 237 -4.47 -4.42 -0.89
N ARG A 238 -3.26 -4.45 -0.30
CA ARG A 238 -2.75 -5.56 0.49
C ARG A 238 -2.91 -5.27 1.99
N MET A 239 -2.73 -6.31 2.81
CA MET A 239 -2.65 -6.14 4.26
C MET A 239 -1.32 -5.51 4.66
N LEU A 240 -1.26 -4.87 5.82
CA LEU A 240 -0.02 -4.25 6.30
C LEU A 240 0.92 -5.33 6.86
N CYS A 241 1.61 -6.04 5.96
CA CYS A 241 2.51 -7.14 6.28
C CYS A 241 3.92 -6.92 5.72
N TYR A 242 4.94 -7.37 6.45
CA TYR A 242 6.33 -7.39 6.00
C TYR A 242 7.10 -8.54 6.65
N HIS A 243 8.25 -8.90 6.10
CA HIS A 243 9.15 -9.89 6.68
C HIS A 243 10.22 -9.20 7.54
N THR A 244 10.62 -9.82 8.65
CA THR A 244 11.74 -9.38 9.47
C THR A 244 12.81 -10.46 9.54
N ARG A 245 14.07 -10.05 9.38
CA ARG A 245 15.24 -10.92 9.52
C ARG A 245 15.81 -10.85 10.94
N CYS A 246 14.91 -10.98 11.91
CA CYS A 246 15.24 -10.98 13.34
C CYS A 246 14.44 -12.07 14.07
N SER A 247 15.15 -13.01 14.70
CA SER A 247 14.59 -14.11 15.48
C SER A 247 14.16 -13.70 16.89
N ARG A 248 14.53 -12.49 17.36
CA ARG A 248 14.17 -12.03 18.71
C ARG A 248 12.64 -12.03 18.83
N ASN A 249 12.11 -12.86 19.72
CA ASN A 249 10.68 -13.06 20.02
C ASN A 249 9.89 -14.10 19.19
N ASN A 250 10.54 -15.05 18.48
CA ASN A 250 9.85 -16.11 17.72
C ASN A 250 8.75 -15.56 16.78
N PHE A 251 9.06 -14.48 16.06
CA PHE A 251 8.08 -13.92 15.13
C PHE A 251 7.70 -14.96 14.07
N PRO A 252 6.41 -15.03 13.69
CA PRO A 252 5.97 -15.81 12.54
C PRO A 252 6.75 -15.39 11.27
N PRO A 253 6.74 -16.20 10.20
CA PRO A 253 7.54 -15.95 8.99
C PRO A 253 7.36 -14.52 8.43
N PHE A 254 6.20 -13.90 8.66
CA PHE A 254 5.91 -12.51 8.40
C PHE A 254 5.29 -11.82 9.62
N VAL A 255 5.45 -10.50 9.71
CA VAL A 255 4.80 -9.64 10.70
C VAL A 255 3.56 -9.02 10.07
N ARG A 256 2.38 -9.31 10.63
CA ARG A 256 1.15 -8.55 10.37
C ARG A 256 1.03 -7.44 11.40
N VAL A 257 0.98 -6.20 10.94
CA VAL A 257 0.86 -5.03 11.83
C VAL A 257 -0.57 -4.91 12.32
N LEU A 258 -0.78 -5.08 13.63
CA LEU A 258 -2.07 -4.90 14.29
C LEU A 258 -1.93 -3.88 15.41
N GLN A 259 -2.11 -2.60 15.06
CA GLN A 259 -2.14 -1.55 16.06
C GLN A 259 -3.52 -1.58 16.75
N LYS A 260 -3.52 -1.32 18.06
CA LYS A 260 -4.77 -1.11 18.80
C LYS A 260 -5.34 0.26 18.41
N ILE A 261 -6.26 0.27 17.46
CA ILE A 261 -6.96 1.48 17.02
C ILE A 261 -8.15 1.71 17.95
N ASP A 262 -8.27 2.90 18.52
CA ASP A 262 -9.42 3.27 19.34
C ASP A 262 -10.73 3.10 18.53
N PRO A 263 -11.73 2.36 19.05
CA PRO A 263 -13.01 2.17 18.37
C PRO A 263 -13.68 3.48 17.91
N LYS A 264 -13.48 4.59 18.64
CA LYS A 264 -14.01 5.92 18.29
C LYS A 264 -13.40 6.51 17.03
N ARG A 265 -12.28 5.95 16.53
CA ARG A 265 -11.70 6.36 15.24
C ARG A 265 -12.44 5.75 14.06
N PHE A 266 -13.24 4.70 14.25
CA PHE A 266 -14.02 4.12 13.18
C PHE A 266 -15.38 4.80 13.04
N VAL A 267 -15.76 5.08 11.80
CA VAL A 267 -17.08 5.55 11.43
C VAL A 267 -17.69 4.52 10.49
N VAL A 268 -18.79 3.93 10.91
CA VAL A 268 -19.57 3.02 10.07
C VAL A 268 -20.49 3.85 9.19
N CYS A 269 -20.29 3.80 7.88
CA CYS A 269 -21.29 4.34 6.96
C CYS A 269 -22.52 3.44 7.03
N PRO A 270 -23.75 3.98 7.19
CA PRO A 270 -24.96 3.18 7.06
C PRO A 270 -24.90 2.45 5.73
N SER A 271 -25.22 1.15 5.75
CA SER A 271 -25.38 0.34 4.55
C SER A 271 -26.26 1.12 3.58
N LYS A 272 -25.80 1.32 2.35
CA LYS A 272 -26.60 1.95 1.30
C LYS A 272 -27.94 1.21 1.26
N ARG A 273 -29.06 1.91 1.47
CA ARG A 273 -30.39 1.34 1.28
C ARG A 273 -30.40 0.75 -0.12
N THR A 274 -30.42 -0.57 -0.22
CA THR A 274 -30.97 -1.21 -1.40
C THR A 274 -32.44 -0.86 -1.35
N ASP A 275 -32.84 0.15 -2.12
CA ASP A 275 -34.25 0.31 -2.46
C ASP A 275 -34.63 -0.94 -3.26
N VAL A 276 -35.07 -1.97 -2.52
CA VAL A 276 -35.84 -3.06 -3.06
C VAL A 276 -37.15 -2.41 -3.47
N HIS A 277 -37.21 -1.97 -4.73
CA HIS A 277 -38.48 -1.78 -5.40
C HIS A 277 -39.15 -3.16 -5.43
N ILE A 278 -39.95 -3.45 -4.40
CA ILE A 278 -41.03 -4.42 -4.48
C ILE A 278 -42.01 -3.79 -5.46
N ILE A 279 -42.02 -4.35 -6.67
CA ILE A 279 -43.07 -4.11 -7.64
C ILE A 279 -44.24 -4.97 -7.13
N ASP A 280 -45.27 -4.31 -6.59
CA ASP A 280 -46.63 -4.85 -6.59
C ASP A 280 -47.23 -4.71 -8.00
#